data_AF-A0A7X7XWI6-F1
#
_entry.id   AF-A0A7X7XWI6-F1
#
_cell.length_a   1.000
_cell.length_b   1.000
_cell.length_c   1.000
_cell.angle_alpha   90.00
_cell.angle_beta   90.00
_cell.angle_gamma   90.00
#
_symmetry.space_group_name_H-M   'P 1'
#
loop_
_entity.id
_entity.type
_entity.pdbx_description
1 polymer ?
#
loop_
_entity_poly.entity_id
_entity_poly.type
_entity_poly.pdbx_seq_one_letter_code
_entity_poly.pdbx_strand_id
1 'polypeptide(L)'
;MKKFFKALMILIGIVVLVSGMTLAYLNKMATNMSDESANINTGNYIAKAIMAYLLETEDYELKFDDEDDTLTVEKIITNLQERRGVWDGYFYLRPGEDYIPKRHYFFGFIRDKNIGWKITITREPLDVHVEASDKNEVIFE
;
A
#
# COMPACT_ATOMS: atom_id res chain seq x y z
N MET A 1 -0.31 -15.88 -52.48
CA MET A 1 -1.10 -14.72 -51.99
C MET A 1 -0.83 -13.51 -52.87
N LYS A 2 -1.86 -12.80 -53.35
CA LYS A 2 -1.68 -11.55 -54.13
C LYS A 2 -0.88 -10.55 -53.29
N LYS A 3 0.06 -9.80 -53.89
CA LYS A 3 0.93 -8.82 -53.22
C LYS A 3 0.14 -7.84 -52.31
N PHE A 4 -1.06 -7.47 -52.76
CA PHE A 4 -2.03 -6.68 -52.00
C PHE A 4 -2.44 -7.30 -50.66
N PHE A 5 -2.75 -8.60 -50.64
CA PHE A 5 -3.18 -9.30 -49.41
C PHE A 5 -2.06 -9.38 -48.37
N LYS A 6 -0.80 -9.55 -48.82
CA LYS A 6 0.37 -9.53 -47.93
C LYS A 6 0.57 -8.15 -47.30
N ALA A 7 0.43 -7.08 -48.08
CA ALA A 7 0.53 -5.71 -47.57
C ALA A 7 -0.60 -5.39 -46.57
N LEU A 8 -1.84 -5.84 -46.85
CA LEU A 8 -2.97 -5.67 -45.95
C LEU A 8 -2.76 -6.38 -44.59
N MET A 9 -2.26 -7.62 -44.60
CA MET A 9 -1.96 -8.37 -43.38
C MET A 9 -0.88 -7.69 -42.53
N ILE A 10 0.15 -7.12 -43.16
CA ILE A 10 1.20 -6.35 -42.47
C ILE A 10 0.60 -5.11 -41.82
N LEU A 11 -0.25 -4.37 -42.54
CA LEU A 11 -0.92 -3.18 -42.01
C LEU A 11 -1.80 -3.52 -40.80
N ILE A 12 -2.62 -4.57 -40.90
CA ILE A 12 -3.44 -5.06 -39.78
C ILE A 12 -2.55 -5.44 -38.59
N GLY A 13 -1.44 -6.14 -38.85
CA GLY A 13 -0.47 -6.50 -37.80
C GLY A 13 0.10 -5.28 -37.08
N ILE A 14 0.48 -4.23 -37.81
CA ILE A 14 0.97 -2.98 -37.23
C ILE A 14 -0.13 -2.30 -36.40
N VAL A 15 -1.34 -2.21 -36.92
CA VAL A 15 -2.47 -1.58 -36.21
C VAL A 15 -2.78 -2.33 -34.91
N VAL A 16 -2.79 -3.66 -34.94
CA VAL A 16 -3.01 -4.50 -33.75
C VAL A 16 -1.89 -4.32 -32.74
N LEU A 17 -0.63 -4.30 -33.19
CA LEU A 17 0.53 -4.09 -32.31
C LEU A 17 0.47 -2.72 -31.61
N VAL A 18 0.24 -1.64 -32.38
CA VAL A 18 0.16 -0.29 -31.82
C VAL A 18 -1.01 -0.18 -30.85
N SER A 19 -2.19 -0.67 -31.23
CA SER A 19 -3.38 -0.64 -30.36
C SER A 19 -3.16 -1.44 -29.07
N GLY A 20 -2.52 -2.60 -29.17
CA GLY A 20 -2.15 -3.42 -28.00
C GLY A 20 -1.17 -2.72 -27.07
N MET A 21 -0.13 -2.08 -27.61
CA MET A 21 0.83 -1.30 -26.82
C MET A 21 0.17 -0.10 -26.12
N THR A 22 -0.68 0.64 -26.83
CA THR A 22 -1.41 1.78 -26.25
C THR A 22 -2.36 1.33 -25.14
N LEU A 23 -3.13 0.24 -25.34
CA LEU A 23 -4.00 -0.33 -24.32
C LEU A 23 -3.21 -0.80 -23.09
N ALA A 24 -2.06 -1.44 -23.29
CA ALA A 24 -1.19 -1.87 -22.19
C ALA A 24 -0.65 -0.67 -21.41
N TYR A 25 -0.24 0.40 -22.10
CA TYR A 25 0.26 1.62 -21.47
C TYR A 25 -0.82 2.35 -20.66
N LEU A 26 -2.00 2.60 -21.25
CA LEU A 26 -3.11 3.25 -20.57
C LEU A 26 -3.57 2.45 -19.34
N ASN A 27 -3.61 1.11 -19.46
CA ASN A 27 -3.92 0.26 -18.32
C ASN A 27 -2.87 0.35 -17.23
N LYS A 28 -1.58 0.26 -17.57
CA LYS A 28 -0.51 0.42 -16.58
C LYS A 28 -0.64 1.73 -15.82
N MET A 29 -1.01 2.81 -16.49
CA MET A 29 -1.25 4.10 -15.86
C MET A 29 -2.46 4.08 -14.92
N ALA A 30 -3.60 3.56 -15.38
CA ALA A 30 -4.83 3.47 -14.60
C ALA A 30 -4.68 2.59 -13.34
N THR A 31 -4.01 1.44 -13.47
CA THR A 31 -3.72 0.54 -12.35
C THR A 31 -2.85 1.22 -11.30
N ASN A 32 -1.78 1.91 -11.71
CA ASN A 32 -0.91 2.62 -10.75
C ASN A 32 -1.68 3.71 -10.00
N MET A 33 -2.51 4.48 -10.70
CA MET A 33 -3.33 5.52 -10.06
C MET A 33 -4.32 4.94 -9.06
N SER A 34 -4.95 3.80 -9.41
CA SER A 34 -5.89 3.10 -8.52
C SER A 34 -5.18 2.53 -7.28
N ASP A 35 -4.02 1.91 -7.46
CA ASP A 35 -3.20 1.38 -6.37
C ASP A 35 -2.67 2.48 -5.46
N GLU A 36 -2.14 3.54 -6.05
CA GLU A 36 -1.65 4.72 -5.33
C GLU A 36 -2.77 5.36 -4.52
N SER A 37 -3.95 5.58 -5.11
CA SER A 37 -5.09 6.15 -4.38
C SER A 37 -5.57 5.25 -3.25
N ALA A 38 -5.66 3.93 -3.48
CA ALA A 38 -6.06 2.99 -2.44
C ALA A 38 -5.02 2.95 -1.29
N ASN A 39 -3.73 2.91 -1.63
CA ASN A 39 -2.65 2.84 -0.66
C ASN A 39 -2.47 4.15 0.10
N ILE A 40 -2.69 5.31 -0.52
CA ILE A 40 -2.75 6.60 0.17
C ILE A 40 -3.86 6.59 1.21
N ASN A 41 -5.05 6.10 0.86
CA ASN A 41 -6.17 6.06 1.81
C ASN A 41 -5.86 5.13 2.99
N THR A 42 -5.41 3.90 2.72
CA THR A 42 -5.06 2.95 3.78
C THR A 42 -3.88 3.46 4.63
N GLY A 43 -2.83 3.99 4.00
CA GLY A 43 -1.69 4.58 4.69
C GLY A 43 -2.09 5.74 5.61
N ASN A 44 -2.95 6.64 5.13
CA ASN A 44 -3.50 7.72 5.97
C ASN A 44 -4.34 7.20 7.15
N TYR A 45 -5.05 6.08 6.98
CA TYR A 45 -5.77 5.44 8.08
C TYR A 45 -4.81 4.88 9.14
N ILE A 46 -3.76 4.16 8.70
CA ILE A 46 -2.71 3.63 9.58
C ILE A 46 -1.99 4.77 10.30
N ALA A 47 -1.59 5.83 9.58
CA ALA A 47 -0.92 7.00 10.14
C ALA A 47 -1.72 7.65 11.26
N LYS A 48 -3.02 7.87 11.04
CA LYS A 48 -3.93 8.42 12.06
C LYS A 48 -4.09 7.50 13.26
N ALA A 49 -4.16 6.19 13.04
CA ALA A 49 -4.25 5.20 14.11
C ALA A 49 -3.00 5.22 15.00
N ILE A 50 -1.80 5.22 14.39
CA ILE A 50 -0.53 5.34 15.10
C ILE A 50 -0.49 6.67 15.86
N MET A 51 -0.80 7.78 15.20
CA MET A 51 -0.74 9.11 15.82
C MET A 51 -1.70 9.23 17.00
N ALA A 52 -2.92 8.72 16.88
CA ALA A 52 -3.89 8.69 17.97
C ALA A 52 -3.38 7.86 19.15
N TYR A 53 -2.84 6.67 18.88
CA TYR A 53 -2.22 5.83 19.90
C TYR A 53 -1.10 6.58 20.63
N LEU A 54 -0.14 7.15 19.90
CA LEU A 54 1.00 7.89 20.46
C LEU A 54 0.56 9.05 21.35
N LEU A 55 -0.49 9.78 20.96
CA LEU A 55 -1.03 10.90 21.72
C LEU A 55 -1.79 10.47 22.98
N GLU A 56 -2.49 9.34 22.92
CA GLU A 56 -3.32 8.85 24.03
C GLU A 56 -2.51 8.09 25.08
N THR A 57 -1.49 7.33 24.65
CA THR A 57 -0.71 6.46 25.53
C THR A 57 0.66 7.02 25.90
N GLU A 58 1.14 8.05 25.20
CA GLU A 58 2.50 8.59 25.31
C GLU A 58 3.61 7.54 25.02
N ASP A 59 3.25 6.40 24.40
CA ASP A 59 4.19 5.34 24.02
C ASP A 59 4.89 5.67 22.68
N TYR A 60 5.78 6.67 22.70
CA TYR A 60 6.54 7.14 21.54
C TYR A 60 7.51 6.12 20.92
N GLU A 61 7.64 4.94 21.53
CA GLU A 61 8.46 3.83 21.02
C GLU A 61 7.61 2.70 20.43
N LEU A 62 6.27 2.80 20.49
CA LEU A 62 5.33 1.78 20.02
C LEU A 62 5.64 0.40 20.62
N LYS A 63 5.87 0.35 21.93
CA LYS A 63 6.09 -0.88 22.69
C LYS A 63 4.81 -1.66 22.93
N PHE A 64 3.65 -1.01 22.96
CA PHE A 64 2.35 -1.66 23.20
C PHE A 64 2.29 -2.47 24.51
N ASP A 65 2.98 -1.99 25.55
CA ASP A 65 3.16 -2.68 26.84
C ASP A 65 3.75 -4.11 26.71
N ASP A 66 4.50 -4.36 25.64
CA ASP A 66 5.08 -5.68 25.33
C ASP A 66 6.55 -5.77 25.79
N GLU A 67 6.98 -6.96 26.20
CA GLU A 67 8.37 -7.21 26.63
C GLU A 67 9.33 -7.42 25.46
N ASP A 68 8.79 -7.68 24.26
CA ASP A 68 9.57 -7.89 23.04
C ASP A 68 9.87 -6.55 22.33
N ASP A 69 11.15 -6.18 22.32
CA ASP A 69 11.68 -4.97 21.69
C ASP A 69 11.63 -5.00 20.14
N THR A 70 11.24 -6.11 19.51
CA THR A 70 11.22 -6.22 18.05
C THR A 70 10.01 -5.51 17.45
N LEU A 71 10.18 -4.27 17.02
CA LEU A 71 9.15 -3.51 16.33
C LEU A 71 9.07 -3.88 14.85
N THR A 72 7.89 -4.30 14.38
CA THR A 72 7.62 -4.57 12.97
C THR A 72 6.31 -3.91 12.53
N VAL A 73 6.16 -3.65 11.24
CA VAL A 73 4.91 -3.12 10.65
C VAL A 73 3.71 -4.02 11.00
N GLU A 74 3.89 -5.34 10.92
CA GLU A 74 2.85 -6.32 11.25
C GLU A 74 2.45 -6.23 12.73
N LYS A 75 3.44 -6.11 13.63
CA LYS A 75 3.21 -5.94 15.07
C LYS A 75 2.46 -4.64 15.36
N ILE A 76 2.81 -3.53 14.70
CA ILE A 76 2.12 -2.25 14.85
C ILE A 76 0.65 -2.38 14.43
N ILE A 77 0.39 -2.87 13.21
CA ILE A 77 -0.98 -3.02 12.69
C ILE A 77 -1.80 -3.94 13.59
N THR A 78 -1.25 -5.09 13.99
CA THR A 78 -1.94 -6.06 14.85
C THR A 78 -2.28 -5.44 16.20
N ASN A 79 -1.33 -4.77 16.86
CA ASN A 79 -1.59 -4.13 18.15
C ASN A 79 -2.63 -3.01 18.06
N LEU A 80 -2.63 -2.22 16.98
CA LEU A 80 -3.65 -1.18 16.76
C LEU A 80 -5.05 -1.75 16.48
N GLN A 81 -5.15 -3.03 16.08
CA GLN A 81 -6.40 -3.77 15.96
C GLN A 81 -6.81 -4.45 17.28
N GLU A 82 -5.92 -4.54 18.27
CA GLU A 82 -6.22 -5.11 19.58
C GLU A 82 -6.92 -4.09 20.49
N ARG A 83 -7.65 -4.61 21.48
CA ARG A 83 -8.49 -3.83 22.39
C ARG A 83 -7.72 -3.21 23.57
N ARG A 84 -6.44 -2.89 23.37
CA ARG A 84 -5.55 -2.44 24.45
C ARG A 84 -5.53 -0.91 24.51
N GLY A 85 -5.88 -0.34 25.66
CA GLY A 85 -5.78 1.09 25.93
C GLY A 85 -6.95 1.97 25.46
N VAL A 86 -7.91 1.43 24.70
CA VAL A 86 -9.05 2.25 24.21
C VAL A 86 -10.26 2.11 25.14
N TRP A 87 -10.74 3.26 25.64
CA TRP A 87 -11.96 3.34 26.44
C TRP A 87 -13.19 3.04 25.56
N ASP A 88 -14.18 2.31 26.08
CA ASP A 88 -15.47 2.05 25.41
C ASP A 88 -15.44 1.27 24.08
N GLY A 89 -14.55 0.27 23.95
CA GLY A 89 -14.67 -0.73 22.88
C GLY A 89 -14.43 -0.21 21.46
N TYR A 90 -13.82 0.97 21.34
CA TYR A 90 -13.25 1.47 20.10
C TYR A 90 -11.91 0.78 19.82
N PHE A 91 -11.51 0.73 18.55
CA PHE A 91 -10.21 0.24 18.10
C PHE A 91 -9.58 1.31 17.20
N TYR A 92 -8.26 1.47 17.24
CA TYR A 92 -7.58 2.41 16.35
C TYR A 92 -7.68 1.96 14.88
N LEU A 93 -7.60 0.64 14.67
CA LEU A 93 -7.89 -0.03 13.40
C LEU A 93 -8.98 -1.07 13.59
N ARG A 94 -9.81 -1.30 12.57
CA ARG A 94 -10.91 -2.26 12.69
C ARG A 94 -10.36 -3.70 12.82
N PRO A 95 -10.80 -4.47 13.83
CA PRO A 95 -10.37 -5.86 13.98
C PRO A 95 -10.77 -6.72 12.78
N GLY A 96 -9.84 -7.55 12.29
CA GLY A 96 -10.09 -8.49 11.20
C GLY A 96 -10.13 -7.88 9.80
N GLU A 97 -9.94 -6.56 9.66
CA GLU A 97 -9.66 -5.95 8.36
C GLU A 97 -8.18 -6.15 7.98
N ASP A 98 -7.93 -6.36 6.69
CA ASP A 98 -6.58 -6.48 6.15
C ASP A 98 -6.06 -5.09 5.74
N TYR A 99 -4.94 -4.69 6.34
CA TYR A 99 -4.26 -3.42 6.08
C TYR A 99 -3.03 -3.60 5.20
N ILE A 100 -2.85 -4.71 4.48
CA ILE A 100 -1.75 -4.90 3.51
C ILE A 100 -1.88 -3.93 2.33
N PRO A 101 -0.76 -3.38 1.78
CA PRO A 101 -0.83 -2.52 0.60
C PRO A 101 -1.48 -3.25 -0.58
N LYS A 102 -2.43 -2.58 -1.23
CA LYS A 102 -3.10 -3.12 -2.40
C LYS A 102 -2.19 -3.05 -3.62
N ARG A 103 -2.24 -4.12 -4.40
CA ARG A 103 -1.82 -4.16 -5.81
C ARG A 103 -2.97 -4.70 -6.62
N HIS A 104 -3.49 -3.92 -7.55
CA HIS A 104 -4.52 -4.37 -8.46
C HIS A 104 -3.89 -5.30 -9.50
N TYR A 105 -4.41 -6.53 -9.56
CA TYR A 105 -4.14 -7.44 -10.65
C TYR A 105 -4.96 -6.99 -11.87
N PHE A 106 -4.29 -6.78 -13.00
CA PHE A 106 -4.99 -6.55 -14.26
C PHE A 106 -4.39 -7.40 -15.38
N PHE A 107 -5.23 -8.21 -16.03
CA PHE A 107 -4.86 -9.20 -17.05
C PHE A 107 -3.77 -10.22 -16.65
N GLY A 108 -3.68 -10.61 -15.38
CA GLY A 108 -2.80 -11.70 -14.94
C GLY A 108 -1.30 -11.39 -14.95
N PHE A 109 -0.89 -10.15 -15.26
CA PHE A 109 0.51 -9.73 -15.17
C PHE A 109 0.79 -9.23 -13.75
N ILE A 110 1.65 -9.96 -13.04
CA ILE A 110 2.09 -9.62 -11.68
C ILE A 110 3.17 -8.56 -11.78
N ARG A 111 2.91 -7.37 -11.25
CA ARG A 111 3.93 -6.36 -11.02
C ARG A 111 4.43 -6.53 -9.58
N ASP A 112 5.64 -7.07 -9.45
CA ASP A 112 6.45 -7.34 -8.24
C ASP A 112 5.72 -8.00 -7.05
N LYS A 113 6.38 -8.97 -6.42
CA LYS A 113 5.72 -9.80 -5.38
C LYS A 113 5.81 -9.23 -3.97
N ASN A 114 6.68 -8.25 -3.74
CA ASN A 114 6.95 -7.74 -2.40
C ASN A 114 6.55 -6.26 -2.33
N ILE A 115 5.46 -5.97 -1.63
CA ILE A 115 5.10 -4.63 -1.18
C ILE A 115 4.83 -4.68 0.32
N GLY A 116 5.28 -3.66 1.01
CA GLY A 116 5.07 -3.46 2.43
C GLY A 116 4.72 -2.01 2.71
N TRP A 117 4.64 -1.68 4.00
CA TRP A 117 4.55 -0.30 4.45
C TRP A 117 5.91 0.20 4.90
N LYS A 118 6.19 1.44 4.53
CA LYS A 118 7.18 2.27 5.20
C LYS A 118 6.44 3.21 6.13
N ILE A 119 6.71 3.08 7.42
CA ILE A 119 6.16 3.92 8.48
C ILE A 119 7.29 4.82 8.98
N THR A 120 7.15 6.13 8.82
CA THR A 120 8.08 7.13 9.33
C THR A 120 7.40 7.90 10.45
N ILE A 121 8.01 7.92 11.63
CA ILE A 121 7.50 8.59 12.83
C ILE A 121 8.49 9.71 13.17
N THR A 122 8.07 10.95 12.97
CA THR A 122 8.84 12.13 13.35
C THR A 122 8.43 12.55 14.76
N ARG A 123 9.39 12.72 15.67
CA ARG A 123 9.08 13.07 17.07
C ARG A 123 8.78 14.56 17.28
N GLU A 124 9.47 15.43 16.55
CA GLU A 124 9.35 16.90 16.69
C GLU A 124 9.31 17.60 15.32
N PRO A 125 8.13 18.05 14.84
CA PRO A 125 6.80 17.87 15.41
C PRO A 125 6.35 16.40 15.35
N LEU A 126 5.47 15.99 16.28
CA LEU A 126 4.87 14.66 16.23
C LEU A 126 4.07 14.50 14.93
N ASP A 127 4.58 13.67 14.02
CA ASP A 127 3.96 13.37 12.74
C ASP A 127 4.22 11.90 12.36
N VAL A 128 3.28 11.31 11.62
CA VAL A 128 3.39 9.93 11.16
C VAL A 128 3.04 9.88 9.68
N HIS A 129 4.02 9.46 8.88
CA HIS A 129 3.84 9.24 7.45
C HIS A 129 3.87 7.75 7.14
N VAL A 130 2.91 7.29 6.34
CA VAL A 130 2.81 5.88 5.93
C VAL A 130 2.66 5.81 4.42
N GLU A 131 3.61 5.17 3.76
CA GLU A 131 3.62 4.99 2.31
C GLU A 131 3.90 3.54 1.92
N ALA A 132 3.34 3.12 0.79
CA ALA A 132 3.62 1.79 0.27
C ALA A 132 5.05 1.74 -0.29
N SER A 133 5.81 0.72 0.09
CA SER A 133 7.24 0.55 -0.22
C SER A 133 7.52 -0.88 -0.67
N ASP A 134 8.67 -1.14 -1.29
CA ASP A 134 9.07 -2.49 -1.70
C ASP A 134 9.48 -3.38 -0.53
N LYS A 135 9.52 -2.82 0.69
CA LYS A 135 9.85 -3.50 1.94
C LYS A 135 8.97 -3.00 3.08
N ASN A 136 8.82 -3.82 4.12
CA ASN A 136 8.29 -3.38 5.41
C ASN A 136 9.41 -2.71 6.19
N GLU A 137 9.21 -1.46 6.61
CA GLU A 137 10.18 -0.74 7.43
C GLU A 137 9.51 0.26 8.37
N VAL A 138 10.13 0.47 9.53
CA VAL A 138 9.73 1.48 10.51
C VAL A 138 10.95 2.36 10.78
N ILE A 139 10.77 3.67 10.69
CA ILE A 139 11.83 4.67 10.82
C ILE A 139 11.39 5.70 11.86
N PHE A 140 12.27 6.01 12.80
CA PHE A 140 12.09 7.08 13.76
C PHE A 140 13.02 8.25 13.39
N GLU A 141 12.45 9.44 13.23
CA GLU A 141 13.15 10.69 12.89
C GLU A 141 13.05 11.73 14.01
#